data_AF-A0A1H0FIH6-F1
#
_entry.id   AF-A0A1H0FIH6-F1
#
_cell.length_a   1.000
_cell.length_b   1.000
_cell.length_c   1.000
_cell.angle_alpha   90.00
_cell.angle_beta   90.00
_cell.angle_gamma   90.00
#
_symmetry.space_group_name_H-M   'P 1'
#
loop_
_entity.id
_entity.type
_entity.pdbx_description
1 polymer ?
#
loop_
_entity_poly.entity_id
_entity_poly.type
_entity_poly.pdbx_seq_one_letter_code
_entity_poly.pdbx_strand_id
1 'polypeptide(L)'
;MTDGQLGAPHYGGPPVAAVDRPVVRRPGMVVSAAVLAFIQSGLTAITTLVMVFVAMGRTGTHAVIAHTLWGLQFIAMEGLVAGGVLLLLGKHRSVIIAGNAIHLLLSLLWIGVAVWFPGTTLDPEDPSGAKGGLVLIAIAFSVLPLVSLIQAGAHSTGAWLRFRSGRY
;
A
#
# COMPACT_ATOMS: atom_id res chain seq x y z
N MET A 1 -75.97 10.72 19.37
CA MET A 1 -75.66 9.65 20.33
C MET A 1 -74.81 8.64 19.57
N THR A 2 -73.49 8.84 19.61
CA THR A 2 -72.50 8.04 20.39
C THR A 2 -72.20 6.73 19.63
N ASP A 3 -70.99 6.44 19.13
CA ASP A 3 -69.67 6.67 19.72
C ASP A 3 -68.56 6.81 18.68
N GLY A 4 -67.63 7.74 18.95
CA GLY A 4 -66.36 7.85 18.24
C GLY A 4 -65.42 6.72 18.65
N GLN A 5 -65.01 5.90 17.68
CA GLN A 5 -63.86 5.02 17.86
C GLN A 5 -62.58 5.86 17.82
N LEU A 6 -62.12 6.26 19.01
CA LEU A 6 -60.76 6.76 19.23
C LEU A 6 -59.80 5.62 18.92
N GLY A 7 -59.14 5.69 17.76
CA GLY A 7 -58.03 4.81 17.41
C GLY A 7 -56.97 4.86 18.50
N ALA A 8 -56.64 3.70 19.06
CA ALA A 8 -55.65 3.57 20.12
C ALA A 8 -54.30 4.16 19.67
N PRO A 9 -53.59 4.91 20.53
CA PRO A 9 -52.26 5.40 20.22
C PRO A 9 -51.32 4.20 20.00
N HIS A 10 -50.77 4.10 18.80
CA HIS A 10 -49.70 3.17 18.45
C HIS A 10 -48.47 3.56 19.29
N TYR A 11 -48.32 2.93 20.46
CA TYR A 11 -47.16 3.10 21.31
C TYR A 11 -45.96 2.45 20.62
N GLY A 12 -44.95 3.27 20.34
CA GLY A 12 -43.77 2.92 19.57
C GLY A 12 -43.08 1.66 20.08
N GLY A 13 -42.75 0.77 19.15
CA GLY A 13 -41.83 -0.33 19.42
C GLY A 13 -40.50 0.19 19.98
N PRO A 14 -39.73 -0.68 20.65
CA PRO A 14 -38.44 -0.30 21.22
C PRO A 14 -37.56 0.34 20.13
N PRO A 15 -36.73 1.35 20.47
CA PRO A 15 -35.84 1.98 19.51
C PRO A 15 -35.01 0.87 18.85
N VAL A 16 -35.23 0.67 17.56
CA VAL A 16 -34.42 -0.25 16.76
C VAL A 16 -32.98 0.23 16.92
N ALA A 17 -32.14 -0.62 17.53
CA ALA A 17 -30.73 -0.32 17.74
C ALA A 17 -30.14 0.22 16.44
N ALA A 18 -29.37 1.30 16.53
CA ALA A 18 -28.77 1.96 15.39
C ALA A 18 -28.15 0.91 14.47
N VAL A 19 -28.76 0.73 13.29
CA VAL A 19 -28.24 -0.12 12.23
C VAL A 19 -26.76 0.22 12.09
N ASP A 20 -25.89 -0.78 12.25
CA ASP A 20 -24.44 -0.67 12.04
C ASP A 20 -24.21 0.04 10.71
N ARG A 21 -24.01 1.36 10.75
CA ARG A 21 -23.79 2.14 9.54
C ARG A 21 -22.41 1.73 9.06
N PRO A 22 -22.27 1.13 7.87
CA PRO A 22 -20.96 0.76 7.37
C PRO A 22 -20.11 2.04 7.36
N VAL A 23 -18.93 2.01 7.97
CA VAL A 23 -18.02 3.17 8.04
C VAL A 23 -17.65 3.56 6.61
N VAL A 24 -18.38 4.51 6.05
CA VAL A 24 -18.30 4.83 4.64
C VAL A 24 -16.96 5.54 4.37
N ARG A 25 -16.05 4.89 3.63
CA ARG A 25 -14.70 5.43 3.38
C ARG A 25 -14.77 6.78 2.67
N ARG A 26 -14.14 7.79 3.24
CA ARG A 26 -14.07 9.13 2.63
C ARG A 26 -13.20 9.07 1.36
N PRO A 27 -13.61 9.71 0.25
CA PRO A 27 -12.86 9.74 -1.02
C PRO A 27 -11.38 10.12 -0.86
N GLY A 28 -11.06 10.96 0.14
CA GLY A 28 -9.69 11.38 0.44
C GLY A 28 -8.72 10.22 0.72
N MET A 29 -9.18 9.13 1.33
CA MET A 29 -8.34 7.96 1.63
C MET A 29 -7.96 7.14 0.38
N VAL A 30 -8.80 7.21 -0.66
CA VAL A 30 -8.53 6.53 -1.93
C VAL A 30 -7.52 7.32 -2.74
N VAL A 31 -7.70 8.64 -2.79
CA VAL A 31 -6.77 9.55 -3.47
C VAL A 31 -5.40 9.53 -2.79
N SER A 32 -5.34 9.57 -1.45
CA SER A 32 -4.07 9.52 -0.71
C SER A 32 -3.31 8.22 -0.96
N ALA A 33 -4.00 7.07 -0.96
CA ALA A 33 -3.38 5.78 -1.22
C ALA A 33 -2.85 5.67 -2.66
N ALA A 34 -3.59 6.20 -3.63
CA ALA A 34 -3.13 6.25 -5.02
C ALA A 34 -1.91 7.16 -5.19
N VAL A 35 -1.92 8.36 -4.61
CA VAL A 35 -0.77 9.27 -4.62
C VAL A 35 0.44 8.63 -3.96
N LEU A 36 0.27 7.96 -2.82
CA LEU A 36 1.34 7.21 -2.16
C LEU A 36 1.90 6.11 -3.06
N ALA A 37 1.07 5.39 -3.81
CA ALA A 37 1.53 4.38 -4.75
C ALA A 37 2.36 4.98 -5.90
N PHE A 38 1.97 6.13 -6.44
CA PHE A 38 2.76 6.84 -7.45
C PHE A 38 4.09 7.36 -6.90
N ILE A 39 4.09 7.97 -5.71
CA ILE A 39 5.33 8.42 -5.06
C ILE A 39 6.26 7.24 -4.81
N GLN A 40 5.73 6.14 -4.27
CA GLN A 40 6.51 4.93 -4.05
C GLN A 40 7.09 4.41 -5.37
N SER A 41 6.27 4.27 -6.41
CA SER A 41 6.74 3.84 -7.72
C SER A 41 7.83 4.75 -8.28
N GLY A 42 7.71 6.08 -8.14
CA GLY A 42 8.73 7.02 -8.59
C GLY A 42 10.05 6.83 -7.85
N LEU A 43 10.00 6.61 -6.53
CA LEU A 43 11.18 6.33 -5.75
C LEU A 43 11.79 4.96 -6.09
N THR A 44 10.97 3.93 -6.28
CA THR A 44 11.41 2.60 -6.76
C THR A 44 12.07 2.70 -8.13
N ALA A 45 11.57 3.56 -9.02
CA ALA A 45 12.16 3.77 -10.34
C ALA A 45 13.60 4.30 -10.23
N ILE A 46 13.84 5.25 -9.32
CA ILE A 46 15.19 5.80 -9.06
C ILE A 46 16.13 4.69 -8.57
N THR A 47 15.70 3.88 -7.58
CA THR A 47 16.54 2.79 -7.06
C THR A 47 16.77 1.69 -8.09
N THR A 48 15.76 1.41 -8.92
CA THR A 48 15.84 0.46 -10.02
C THR A 48 16.87 0.90 -11.06
N LEU A 49 16.87 2.17 -11.45
CA LEU A 49 17.86 2.73 -12.38
C LEU A 49 19.28 2.59 -11.84
N VAL A 50 19.51 2.93 -10.56
CA VAL A 50 20.81 2.74 -9.92
C VAL A 50 21.23 1.26 -9.95
N MET A 51 20.31 0.33 -9.67
CA MET A 51 20.59 -1.10 -9.73
C MET A 51 20.92 -1.60 -11.14
N VAL A 52 20.29 -1.06 -12.19
CA VAL A 52 20.65 -1.40 -13.58
C VAL A 52 22.11 -1.08 -13.86
N PHE A 53 22.55 0.13 -13.50
CA PHE A 53 23.94 0.54 -13.70
C PHE A 53 24.93 -0.35 -12.93
N VAL A 54 24.58 -0.72 -11.70
CA VAL A 54 25.39 -1.66 -10.91
C VAL A 54 25.41 -3.05 -11.55
N ALA A 55 24.26 -3.54 -12.04
CA ALA A 55 24.14 -4.87 -12.63
C ALA A 55 24.93 -5.02 -13.93
N MET A 56 25.01 -3.97 -14.77
CA MET A 56 25.77 -3.97 -16.03
C MET A 56 27.27 -4.21 -15.82
N GLY A 57 27.81 -3.87 -14.64
CA GLY A 57 29.23 -4.10 -14.30
C GLY A 57 29.52 -5.43 -13.62
N ARG A 58 28.54 -6.33 -13.46
CA ARG A 58 28.69 -7.59 -12.71
C ARG A 58 28.64 -8.80 -13.63
N THR A 59 29.38 -9.85 -13.27
CA THR A 59 29.43 -11.14 -14.00
C THR A 59 29.16 -12.31 -13.04
N GLY A 60 28.89 -13.48 -13.60
CA GLY A 60 28.65 -14.72 -12.84
C GLY A 60 27.40 -14.65 -11.95
N THR A 61 27.45 -15.30 -10.79
CA THR A 61 26.31 -15.40 -9.85
C THR A 61 25.81 -14.04 -9.36
N HIS A 62 26.70 -13.06 -9.23
CA HIS A 62 26.32 -11.69 -8.83
C HIS A 62 25.47 -10.99 -9.89
N ALA A 63 25.70 -11.27 -11.17
CA ALA A 63 24.87 -10.74 -12.25
C ALA A 63 23.44 -11.31 -12.14
N VAL A 64 23.29 -12.61 -11.95
CA VAL A 64 21.97 -13.27 -11.83
C VAL A 64 21.16 -12.67 -10.68
N ILE A 65 21.78 -12.49 -9.51
CA ILE A 65 21.14 -11.88 -8.34
C ILE A 65 20.71 -10.44 -8.67
N ALA A 66 21.61 -9.63 -9.24
CA ALA A 66 21.31 -8.23 -9.56
C ALA A 66 20.16 -8.11 -10.59
N HIS A 67 20.15 -8.94 -11.63
CA HIS A 67 19.08 -8.95 -12.64
C HIS A 67 17.74 -9.42 -12.04
N THR A 68 17.76 -10.40 -11.14
CA THR A 68 16.55 -10.87 -10.45
C THR A 68 15.97 -9.78 -9.55
N LEU A 69 16.81 -9.10 -8.77
CA LEU A 69 16.37 -8.00 -7.89
C LEU A 69 15.85 -6.80 -8.68
N TRP A 70 16.51 -6.49 -9.79
CA TRP A 70 16.04 -5.48 -10.74
C TRP A 70 14.65 -5.83 -11.30
N GLY A 71 14.47 -7.06 -11.79
CA GLY A 71 13.19 -7.52 -12.33
C GLY A 71 12.06 -7.49 -11.29
N LEU A 72 12.35 -7.88 -10.05
CA LEU A 72 11.37 -7.84 -8.95
C LEU A 72 10.97 -6.40 -8.60
N GLN A 73 11.92 -5.46 -8.56
CA GLN A 73 11.63 -4.03 -8.36
C GLN A 73 10.78 -3.45 -9.49
N PHE A 74 11.08 -3.84 -10.75
CA PHE A 74 10.30 -3.40 -11.90
C PHE A 74 8.84 -3.88 -11.82
N ILE A 75 8.62 -5.15 -11.48
CA ILE A 75 7.27 -5.70 -11.28
C ILE A 75 6.54 -4.99 -10.13
N ALA A 76 7.23 -4.71 -9.02
CA ALA A 76 6.66 -4.00 -7.89
C ALA A 76 6.22 -2.57 -8.28
N MET A 77 7.08 -1.88 -9.04
CA MET A 77 6.83 -0.53 -9.56
C MET A 77 5.58 -0.50 -10.46
N GLU A 78 5.54 -1.35 -11.48
CA GLU A 78 4.38 -1.46 -12.39
C GLU A 78 3.10 -1.84 -11.63
N GLY A 79 3.21 -2.76 -10.66
CA GLY A 79 2.11 -3.16 -9.79
C GLY A 79 1.56 -2.00 -8.95
N LEU A 80 2.42 -1.11 -8.45
CA LEU A 80 2.00 0.08 -7.70
C LEU A 80 1.32 1.12 -8.61
N VAL A 81 1.85 1.36 -9.81
CA VAL A 81 1.22 2.27 -10.79
C VAL A 81 -0.14 1.75 -11.20
N ALA A 82 -0.20 0.49 -11.67
CA ALA A 82 -1.44 -0.15 -12.07
C ALA A 82 -2.44 -0.22 -10.89
N GLY A 83 -1.95 -0.55 -9.69
CA GLY A 83 -2.75 -0.58 -8.47
C GLY A 83 -3.33 0.79 -8.10
N GLY A 84 -2.53 1.85 -8.19
CA GLY A 84 -2.96 3.23 -7.96
C GLY A 84 -4.05 3.66 -8.95
N VAL A 85 -3.87 3.38 -10.24
CA VAL A 85 -4.87 3.65 -11.28
C VAL A 85 -6.16 2.86 -11.04
N LEU A 86 -6.05 1.55 -10.79
CA LEU A 86 -7.22 0.70 -10.53
C LEU A 86 -7.98 1.11 -9.26
N LEU A 87 -7.26 1.61 -8.25
CA LEU A 87 -7.86 2.13 -7.03
C LEU A 87 -8.66 3.42 -7.29
N LEU A 88 -8.13 4.34 -8.09
CA LEU A 88 -8.82 5.57 -8.51
C LEU A 88 -10.07 5.27 -9.37
N LEU A 89 -9.99 4.24 -10.21
CA LEU A 89 -11.12 3.75 -11.00
C LEU A 89 -12.15 2.97 -10.16
N GLY A 90 -11.94 2.79 -8.86
CA GLY A 90 -12.85 2.06 -7.98
C GLY A 90 -12.95 0.56 -8.27
N LYS A 91 -11.96 -0.02 -8.98
CA LYS A 91 -11.93 -1.43 -9.37
C LYS A 91 -11.31 -2.32 -8.26
N HIS A 92 -10.36 -3.17 -8.63
CA HIS A 92 -9.76 -4.17 -7.75
C HIS A 92 -8.59 -3.61 -6.93
N ARG A 93 -8.65 -3.82 -5.62
CA ARG A 93 -7.63 -3.42 -4.64
C ARG A 93 -6.50 -4.44 -4.49
N SER A 94 -6.70 -5.66 -4.99
CA SER A 94 -5.71 -6.74 -4.90
C SER A 94 -4.38 -6.33 -5.50
N VAL A 95 -4.40 -5.56 -6.60
CA VAL A 95 -3.19 -5.11 -7.30
C VAL A 95 -2.37 -4.14 -6.44
N ILE A 96 -3.00 -3.13 -5.82
CA ILE A 96 -2.27 -2.19 -4.94
C ILE A 96 -1.78 -2.88 -3.66
N ILE A 97 -2.54 -3.85 -3.13
CA ILE A 97 -2.12 -4.63 -1.96
C ILE A 97 -0.91 -5.49 -2.31
N ALA A 98 -0.95 -6.21 -3.44
CA ALA A 98 0.16 -7.03 -3.90
C ALA A 98 1.41 -6.20 -4.18
N GLY A 99 1.27 -5.05 -4.88
CA GLY A 99 2.37 -4.13 -5.14
C GLY A 99 3.04 -3.64 -3.86
N ASN A 100 2.26 -3.15 -2.89
CA ASN A 100 2.81 -2.72 -1.61
C ASN A 100 3.44 -3.87 -0.81
N ALA A 101 2.88 -5.09 -0.87
CA ALA A 101 3.44 -6.25 -0.18
C ALA A 101 4.81 -6.63 -0.75
N ILE A 102 4.96 -6.68 -2.08
CA ILE A 102 6.26 -6.91 -2.73
C ILE A 102 7.24 -5.80 -2.35
N HIS A 103 6.79 -4.55 -2.33
CA HIS A 103 7.65 -3.42 -1.98
C HIS A 103 8.14 -3.49 -0.53
N LEU A 104 7.27 -3.87 0.40
CA LEU A 104 7.64 -4.10 1.79
C LEU A 104 8.65 -5.24 1.93
N LEU A 105 8.47 -6.34 1.21
CA LEU A 105 9.42 -7.46 1.19
C LEU A 105 10.79 -7.03 0.62
N LEU A 106 10.82 -6.20 -0.41
CA LEU A 106 12.04 -5.62 -0.96
C LEU A 106 12.75 -4.72 0.06
N SER A 107 12.02 -3.87 0.79
CA SER A 107 12.61 -3.05 1.86
C SER A 107 13.21 -3.91 2.97
N LEU A 108 12.51 -4.96 3.40
CA LEU A 108 13.00 -5.90 4.41
C LEU A 108 14.23 -6.68 3.92
N LEU A 109 14.25 -7.09 2.64
CA LEU A 109 15.39 -7.74 2.02
C LEU A 109 16.62 -6.83 2.04
N TRP A 110 16.46 -5.55 1.70
CA TRP A 110 17.56 -4.57 1.75
C TRP A 110 18.10 -4.35 3.16
N ILE A 111 17.22 -4.26 4.16
CA ILE A 111 17.62 -4.20 5.57
C ILE A 111 18.39 -5.46 5.95
N GLY A 112 17.88 -6.65 5.60
CA GLY A 112 18.54 -7.93 5.87
C GLY A 112 19.92 -8.00 5.24
N VAL A 113 20.06 -7.60 3.97
CA VAL A 113 21.34 -7.57 3.26
C VAL A 113 22.33 -6.62 3.95
N ALA A 114 21.88 -5.42 4.32
CA ALA A 114 22.73 -4.45 5.00
C ALA A 114 23.18 -4.93 6.39
N VAL A 115 22.32 -5.64 7.13
CA VAL A 115 22.63 -6.11 8.50
C VAL A 115 23.49 -7.38 8.48
N TRP A 116 23.24 -8.34 7.58
CA TRP A 116 23.81 -9.69 7.66
C TRP A 116 25.10 -9.89 6.84
N PHE A 117 25.39 -9.05 5.84
CA PHE A 117 26.60 -9.22 5.02
C PHE A 117 27.66 -8.16 5.34
N PRO A 118 28.65 -8.49 6.20
CA PRO A 118 29.87 -7.69 6.33
C PRO A 118 30.65 -7.72 5.01
N GLY A 119 31.18 -6.59 4.54
CA GLY A 119 31.94 -6.52 3.28
C GLY A 119 31.13 -6.44 1.97
N THR A 120 29.80 -6.25 2.00
CA THR A 120 29.19 -5.45 0.91
C THR A 120 29.81 -4.04 0.96
N THR A 121 29.64 -3.15 -0.01
CA THR A 121 30.22 -1.77 0.01
C THR A 121 29.65 -0.86 1.13
N LEU A 122 29.32 -1.45 2.27
CA LEU A 122 28.51 -1.08 3.42
C LEU A 122 29.13 -1.77 4.66
N ASP A 123 30.43 -1.60 4.85
CA ASP A 123 31.15 -2.18 5.99
C ASP A 123 30.97 -1.30 7.25
N PRO A 124 30.97 -1.85 8.48
CA PRO A 124 30.95 -1.07 9.71
C PRO A 124 32.22 -0.24 9.95
N GLU A 125 33.31 -0.55 9.22
CA GLU A 125 34.54 0.24 9.20
C GLU A 125 34.54 1.32 8.12
N ASP A 126 33.39 1.58 7.48
CA ASP A 126 33.21 2.68 6.52
C ASP A 126 33.18 4.04 7.26
N PRO A 127 34.23 4.88 7.13
CA PRO A 127 34.28 6.18 7.79
C PRO A 127 33.23 7.17 7.26
N SER A 128 32.49 6.83 6.19
CA SER A 128 31.49 7.71 5.56
C SER A 128 30.06 7.55 6.10
N GLY A 129 29.77 6.52 6.91
CA GLY A 129 28.42 6.28 7.46
C GLY A 129 27.37 5.82 6.44
N ALA A 130 27.76 5.44 5.22
CA ALA A 130 26.84 5.11 4.13
C ALA A 130 25.93 3.91 4.44
N LYS A 131 26.42 2.92 5.20
CA LYS A 131 25.64 1.76 5.68
C LYS A 131 24.44 2.19 6.53
N GLY A 132 24.67 3.07 7.52
CA GLY A 132 23.61 3.59 8.38
C GLY A 132 22.58 4.39 7.60
N GLY A 133 23.04 5.19 6.64
CA GLY A 133 22.18 5.93 5.72
C GLY A 133 21.27 5.02 4.89
N LEU A 134 21.81 3.93 4.33
CA LEU A 134 21.02 2.98 3.53
C LEU A 134 19.99 2.21 4.37
N VAL A 135 20.33 1.82 5.60
CA VAL A 135 19.36 1.19 6.52
C VAL A 135 18.26 2.18 6.90
N LEU A 136 18.60 3.43 7.23
CA LEU A 136 17.62 4.48 7.52
C LEU A 136 16.71 4.76 6.32
N ILE A 137 17.26 4.83 5.11
CA ILE A 137 16.50 4.99 3.88
C ILE A 137 15.58 3.79 3.68
N ALA A 138 16.06 2.56 3.81
CA ALA A 138 15.24 1.36 3.64
C ALA A 138 14.09 1.30 4.68
N ILE A 139 14.35 1.68 5.93
CA ILE A 139 13.33 1.81 6.97
C ILE A 139 12.31 2.89 6.60
N ALA A 140 12.75 4.09 6.22
CA ALA A 140 11.87 5.18 5.81
C ALA A 140 11.00 4.78 4.61
N PHE A 141 11.58 4.07 3.65
CA PHE A 141 10.89 3.53 2.50
C PHE A 141 9.87 2.44 2.85
N SER A 142 10.09 1.66 3.92
CA SER A 142 9.15 0.64 4.38
C SER A 142 7.87 1.21 5.02
N VAL A 143 7.93 2.45 5.54
CA VAL A 143 6.77 3.12 6.16
C VAL A 143 5.69 3.41 5.12
N LEU A 144 6.07 3.82 3.90
CA LEU A 144 5.15 4.17 2.83
C LEU A 144 4.26 3.00 2.38
N PRO A 145 4.79 1.80 2.02
CA PRO A 145 3.97 0.66 1.65
C PRO A 145 3.13 0.15 2.82
N LEU A 146 3.63 0.25 4.07
CA LEU A 146 2.85 -0.11 5.25
C LEU A 146 1.62 0.80 5.41
N VAL A 147 1.81 2.12 5.34
CA VAL A 147 0.71 3.09 5.40
C VAL A 147 -0.26 2.86 4.25
N SER A 148 0.25 2.65 3.02
CA SER A 148 -0.58 2.35 1.84
C SER A 148 -1.36 1.03 1.99
N LEU A 149 -0.77 -0.01 2.61
CA LEU A 149 -1.46 -1.26 2.94
C LEU A 149 -2.59 -1.07 3.94
N ILE A 150 -2.36 -0.31 5.02
CA ILE A 150 -3.42 0.03 5.98
C ILE A 150 -4.55 0.80 5.26
N GLN A 151 -4.16 1.76 4.43
CA GLN A 151 -5.07 2.51 3.57
C GLN A 151 -5.66 1.69 2.42
N ALA A 152 -5.21 0.49 2.11
CA ALA A 152 -5.84 -0.39 1.12
C ALA A 152 -6.76 -1.42 1.79
N GLY A 153 -6.33 -1.93 2.94
CA GLY A 153 -6.95 -3.01 3.72
C GLY A 153 -8.14 -2.62 4.59
N ALA A 154 -8.29 -1.34 4.98
CA ALA A 154 -9.49 -0.95 5.75
C ALA A 154 -10.77 -1.12 4.88
N HIS A 155 -11.54 -2.17 5.17
CA HIS A 155 -12.71 -2.66 4.45
C HIS A 155 -13.88 -1.65 4.46
N SER A 156 -14.11 -0.85 3.41
CA SER A 156 -15.45 -0.22 3.22
C SER A 156 -15.74 0.48 1.88
N THR A 157 -14.94 0.33 0.83
CA THR A 157 -15.19 1.13 -0.40
C THR A 157 -16.30 0.59 -1.29
N GLY A 158 -16.57 -0.71 -1.24
CA GLY A 158 -17.78 -1.27 -1.86
C GLY A 158 -19.08 -0.81 -1.18
N ALA A 159 -19.04 -0.35 0.07
CA ALA A 159 -20.20 0.19 0.77
C ALA A 159 -20.49 1.65 0.36
N TRP A 160 -19.47 2.48 0.18
CA TRP A 160 -19.62 3.90 -0.24
C TRP A 160 -20.22 4.05 -1.64
N LEU A 161 -19.71 3.27 -2.61
CA LEU A 161 -20.20 3.32 -3.99
C LEU A 161 -21.64 2.80 -4.11
N ARG A 162 -22.00 1.75 -3.37
CA ARG A 162 -23.38 1.23 -3.32
C ARG A 162 -24.33 2.26 -2.69
N PHE A 163 -23.94 2.87 -1.58
CA PHE A 163 -24.71 3.92 -0.90
C PHE A 163 -24.97 5.15 -1.79
N ARG A 164 -23.98 5.56 -2.60
CA ARG A 164 -24.11 6.70 -3.54
C ARG A 164 -24.89 6.35 -4.81
N SER A 165 -24.82 5.11 -5.29
CA SER A 165 -25.50 4.69 -6.53
C SER A 165 -27.01 4.44 -6.38
N GLY A 166 -27.56 4.57 -5.16
CA GLY A 166 -28.97 4.31 -4.89
C GLY A 166 -29.39 2.85 -5.07
N ARG A 167 -28.44 1.93 -5.28
CA ARG A 167 -28.68 0.49 -5.38
C ARG A 167 -28.66 -0.08 -3.97
N TYR A 168 -29.80 -0.01 -3.32
CA TYR A 168 -30.15 -0.86 -2.18
C TYR A 168 -30.96 -2.04 -2.69
#